data_AF-A0A366W0U1-F1
#
_entry.id   AF-A0A366W0U1-F1
#
_cell.length_a   1.000
_cell.length_b   1.000
_cell.length_c   1.000
_cell.angle_alpha   90.00
_cell.angle_beta   90.00
_cell.angle_gamma   90.00
#
_symmetry.space_group_name_H-M   'P 1'
#
loop_
_entity.id
_entity.type
_entity.pdbx_description
1 polymer ?
#
loop_
_entity_poly.entity_id
_entity_poly.type
_entity_poly.pdbx_seq_one_letter_code
_entity_poly.pdbx_strand_id
1 'polypeptide(L)'
;MKDQVLLVKIYRYPSLLRYQILIAYTYTLNIRYYYPELNENIKMKKIIFVTLILSLSGCFELVKPAILDPSSAEAIEDSAQKIISGLTEEEEKEFNKALQYYSFQAYKIVMNNAFTTSGMKPHDEIMRESYSSIAGLTGKQIIEKYHLVLEKKRIKTENKNIKI
;
A
#
# COMPACT_ATOMS: atom_id res chain seq x y z
N MET A 1 28.45 21.82 -25.23
CA MET A 1 28.72 20.36 -25.35
C MET A 1 28.73 19.62 -24.01
N LYS A 2 29.26 20.16 -22.90
CA LYS A 2 29.30 19.45 -21.60
C LYS A 2 27.91 19.14 -21.00
N ASP A 3 26.93 20.03 -21.19
CA ASP A 3 25.60 19.89 -20.59
C ASP A 3 24.75 18.77 -21.20
N GLN A 4 24.94 18.48 -22.50
CA GLN A 4 24.24 17.38 -23.17
C GLN A 4 24.73 16.00 -22.70
N VAL A 5 26.01 15.88 -22.33
CA VAL A 5 26.59 14.62 -21.81
C VAL A 5 26.04 14.30 -20.42
N LEU A 6 25.72 15.33 -19.62
CA LEU A 6 25.16 15.18 -18.28
C LEU A 6 23.71 14.69 -18.32
N LEU A 7 22.89 15.27 -19.21
CA LEU A 7 21.50 14.82 -19.42
C LEU A 7 21.44 13.33 -19.81
N VAL A 8 22.29 12.88 -20.74
CA VAL A 8 22.32 11.47 -21.18
C VAL A 8 22.70 10.52 -20.02
N LYS A 9 23.55 10.94 -19.08
CA LYS A 9 23.88 10.14 -17.89
C LYS A 9 22.74 10.07 -16.88
N ILE A 10 21.94 11.13 -16.75
CA ILE A 10 20.76 11.17 -15.87
C ILE A 10 19.71 10.15 -16.32
N TYR A 11 19.56 9.94 -17.64
CA TYR A 11 18.71 8.89 -18.23
C TYR A 11 19.18 7.44 -17.98
N ARG A 12 20.13 7.19 -17.09
CA ARG A 12 20.57 5.83 -16.70
C ARG A 12 20.13 5.41 -15.30
N TYR A 13 19.62 6.33 -14.49
CA TYR A 13 19.20 6.04 -13.12
C TYR A 13 17.74 5.55 -13.03
N PRO A 14 17.28 4.91 -11.95
CA PRO A 14 15.86 4.62 -11.76
C PRO A 14 15.01 5.91 -11.73
N SER A 15 13.73 5.81 -12.13
CA SER A 15 12.86 6.96 -12.46
C SER A 15 12.82 8.07 -11.39
N LEU A 16 12.80 7.70 -10.12
CA LEU A 16 12.78 8.65 -8.99
C LEU A 16 14.10 9.42 -8.84
N LEU A 17 15.23 8.75 -9.00
CA LEU A 17 16.55 9.39 -8.93
C LEU A 17 16.75 10.34 -10.12
N ARG A 18 16.23 9.98 -11.31
CA ARG A 18 16.25 10.89 -12.47
C ARG A 18 15.50 12.17 -12.18
N TYR A 19 14.33 12.08 -11.56
CA TYR A 19 13.48 13.23 -11.29
C TYR A 19 14.14 14.18 -10.28
N GLN A 20 14.71 13.64 -9.21
CA GLN A 20 15.45 14.44 -8.23
C GLN A 20 16.69 15.12 -8.82
N ILE A 21 17.45 14.41 -9.66
CA ILE A 21 18.63 14.99 -10.32
C ILE A 21 18.21 16.05 -11.36
N LEU A 22 17.12 15.84 -12.10
CA LEU A 22 16.58 16.82 -13.04
C LEU A 22 16.10 18.09 -12.32
N ILE A 23 15.42 17.95 -11.17
CA ILE A 23 15.01 19.11 -10.36
C ILE A 23 16.25 19.87 -9.85
N ALA A 24 17.23 19.17 -9.28
CA ALA A 24 18.45 19.81 -8.81
C ALA A 24 19.21 20.52 -9.94
N TYR A 25 19.24 19.92 -11.13
CA TYR A 25 19.90 20.47 -12.31
C TYR A 25 19.17 21.70 -12.88
N THR A 26 17.84 21.67 -12.98
CA THR A 26 17.07 22.82 -13.46
C THR A 26 17.16 23.97 -12.47
N TYR A 27 17.09 23.72 -11.15
CA TYR A 27 17.25 24.76 -10.14
C TYR A 27 18.64 25.41 -10.17
N THR A 28 19.70 24.62 -10.30
CA THR A 28 21.08 25.15 -10.40
C THR A 28 21.29 25.98 -11.67
N LEU A 29 20.73 25.56 -12.80
CA LEU A 29 20.73 26.35 -14.03
C LEU A 29 19.93 27.66 -13.89
N ASN A 30 18.75 27.60 -13.27
CA ASN A 30 17.87 28.76 -13.11
C ASN A 30 18.51 29.84 -12.21
N ILE A 31 19.16 29.42 -11.11
CA ILE A 31 19.90 30.32 -10.22
C ILE A 31 21.09 30.96 -10.93
N ARG A 32 21.82 30.18 -11.76
CA ARG A 32 22.97 30.68 -12.52
C ARG A 32 22.56 31.71 -13.59
N TYR A 33 21.39 31.55 -14.17
CA TYR A 33 20.87 32.43 -15.22
C TYR A 33 20.33 33.76 -14.67
N TYR A 34 19.56 33.73 -13.58
CA TYR A 34 18.90 34.93 -13.05
C TYR A 34 19.76 35.78 -12.11
N TYR A 35 20.83 35.23 -11.52
CA TYR A 35 21.63 35.94 -10.51
C TYR A 35 23.14 35.71 -10.69
N PRO A 36 23.78 36.31 -11.71
CA PRO A 36 25.20 36.08 -12.02
C PRO A 36 26.16 36.61 -10.94
N GLU A 37 25.77 37.64 -10.17
CA GLU A 37 26.64 38.34 -9.21
C GLU A 37 26.46 37.92 -7.74
N LEU A 38 25.75 36.81 -7.47
CA LEU A 38 25.46 36.41 -6.09
C LEU A 38 26.74 35.92 -5.36
N ASN A 39 27.14 36.68 -4.33
CA ASN A 39 28.24 36.42 -3.39
C ASN A 39 28.22 34.96 -2.88
N GLU A 40 29.37 34.27 -2.94
CA GLU A 40 29.49 32.82 -2.69
C GLU A 40 28.95 32.40 -1.31
N ASN A 41 29.04 33.29 -0.31
CA ASN A 41 28.50 33.06 1.02
C ASN A 41 26.97 32.97 1.05
N ILE A 42 26.27 33.70 0.18
CA ILE A 42 24.79 33.67 0.08
C ILE A 42 24.35 32.44 -0.73
N LYS A 43 25.13 32.03 -1.74
CA LYS A 43 24.89 30.78 -2.49
C LYS A 43 24.95 29.56 -1.58
N MET A 44 26.00 29.43 -0.74
CA MET A 44 26.13 28.30 0.17
C MET A 44 25.00 28.22 1.19
N LYS A 45 24.60 29.33 1.81
CA LYS A 45 23.50 29.36 2.80
C LYS A 45 22.15 28.93 2.20
N LYS A 46 21.85 29.35 0.97
CA LYS A 46 20.60 28.95 0.29
C LYS A 46 20.65 27.50 -0.19
N ILE A 47 21.80 27.01 -0.65
CA ILE A 47 21.98 25.60 -1.01
C ILE A 47 21.78 24.72 0.22
N ILE A 48 22.38 25.08 1.37
CA ILE A 48 22.20 24.37 2.64
C ILE A 48 20.73 24.33 3.06
N PHE A 49 20.01 25.45 2.94
CA PHE A 49 18.59 25.53 3.27
C PHE A 49 17.72 24.66 2.34
N VAL A 50 18.03 24.61 1.05
CA VAL A 50 17.34 23.74 0.08
C VAL A 50 17.67 22.27 0.30
N THR A 51 18.91 21.92 0.63
CA THR A 51 19.26 20.54 1.05
C THR A 51 18.61 20.17 2.37
N LEU A 52 18.44 21.11 3.30
CA LEU A 52 17.75 20.89 4.58
C LEU A 52 16.26 20.63 4.36
N ILE A 53 15.61 21.41 3.49
CA ILE A 53 14.22 21.19 3.08
C ILE A 53 14.08 19.87 2.30
N LEU A 54 15.04 19.53 1.43
CA LEU A 54 15.06 18.25 0.70
C LEU A 54 15.25 17.05 1.65
N SER A 55 16.08 17.19 2.69
CA SER A 55 16.23 16.18 3.73
C SER A 55 15.03 16.08 4.67
N LEU A 56 14.27 17.16 4.85
CA LEU A 56 12.98 17.15 5.58
C LEU A 56 11.85 16.57 4.73
N SER A 57 11.87 16.75 3.40
CA SER A 57 11.07 15.94 2.49
C SER A 57 11.60 14.50 2.39
N GLY A 58 12.71 14.16 3.05
CA GLY A 58 13.20 12.79 3.26
C GLY A 58 12.33 11.97 4.21
N CYS A 59 11.26 12.53 4.78
CA CYS A 59 10.14 11.75 5.34
C CYS A 59 9.31 11.04 4.24
N PHE A 60 9.98 10.38 3.29
CA PHE A 60 9.36 9.38 2.40
C PHE A 60 9.50 7.96 2.97
N GLU A 61 9.70 7.84 4.27
CA GLU A 61 9.18 6.73 5.06
C GLU A 61 7.78 7.15 5.54
N LEU A 62 6.77 6.26 5.50
CA LEU A 62 5.48 6.34 6.23
C LEU A 62 4.18 6.66 5.45
N VAL A 63 4.09 6.42 4.14
CA VAL A 63 2.82 5.86 3.63
C VAL A 63 3.01 4.35 3.59
N LYS A 64 3.08 3.73 4.77
CA LYS A 64 2.85 2.28 4.82
C LYS A 64 1.42 2.09 4.31
N PRO A 65 1.20 1.29 3.26
CA PRO A 65 -0.16 1.01 2.82
C PRO A 65 -0.94 0.48 4.02
N ALA A 66 -2.16 0.96 4.19
CA ALA A 66 -3.00 0.51 5.29
C ALA A 66 -3.11 -1.02 5.24
N ILE A 67 -2.94 -1.64 6.41
CA ILE A 67 -3.02 -3.08 6.59
C ILE A 67 -4.25 -3.41 7.42
N LEU A 68 -4.81 -4.60 7.20
CA LEU A 68 -5.97 -5.05 7.95
C LEU A 68 -5.56 -5.45 9.37
N ASP A 69 -6.29 -4.91 10.35
CA ASP A 69 -6.14 -5.21 11.76
C ASP A 69 -7.36 -6.01 12.27
N PRO A 70 -7.19 -7.32 12.54
CA PRO A 70 -8.28 -8.17 13.02
C PRO A 70 -8.32 -8.32 14.55
N SER A 71 -7.79 -7.35 15.30
CA SER A 71 -7.76 -7.39 16.77
C SER A 71 -9.14 -7.26 17.42
N SER A 72 -10.07 -6.54 16.79
CA SER A 72 -11.47 -6.40 17.21
C SER A 72 -12.37 -6.10 16.00
N ALA A 73 -13.69 -6.18 16.18
CA ALA A 73 -14.64 -5.78 15.13
C ALA A 73 -14.47 -4.30 14.70
N GLU A 74 -14.24 -3.41 15.68
CA GLU A 74 -13.99 -1.98 15.43
C GLU A 74 -12.67 -1.76 14.68
N ALA A 75 -11.60 -2.47 15.06
CA ALA A 75 -10.32 -2.38 14.37
C ALA A 75 -10.39 -2.87 12.91
N ILE A 76 -11.22 -3.88 12.63
CA ILE A 76 -11.48 -4.37 11.27
C ILE A 76 -12.16 -3.29 10.45
N GLU A 77 -13.19 -2.65 10.99
CA GLU A 77 -13.92 -1.58 10.31
C GLU A 77 -13.02 -0.38 10.03
N ASP A 78 -12.31 0.10 11.05
CA ASP A 78 -11.38 1.24 10.94
C ASP A 78 -10.25 0.97 9.95
N SER A 79 -9.65 -0.21 10.01
CA SER A 79 -8.57 -0.59 9.10
C SER A 79 -9.07 -0.80 7.67
N ALA A 80 -10.26 -1.37 7.49
CA ALA A 80 -10.91 -1.51 6.19
C ALA A 80 -11.20 -0.15 5.54
N GLN A 81 -11.74 0.82 6.29
CA GLN A 81 -11.99 2.17 5.78
C GLN A 81 -10.68 2.86 5.34
N LYS A 82 -9.62 2.73 6.15
CA LYS A 82 -8.28 3.24 5.81
C LYS A 82 -7.74 2.58 4.53
N ILE A 83 -7.94 1.27 4.36
CA ILE A 83 -7.58 0.57 3.13
C ILE A 83 -8.36 1.12 1.93
N ILE A 84 -9.69 1.23 2.04
CA ILE A 84 -10.59 1.68 0.96
C ILE A 84 -10.17 3.05 0.45
N SER A 85 -9.82 3.99 1.34
CA SER A 85 -9.36 5.33 0.95
C SER A 85 -8.13 5.35 0.03
N GLY A 86 -7.37 4.26 -0.02
CA GLY A 86 -6.18 4.10 -0.87
C GLY A 86 -6.40 3.24 -2.12
N LEU A 87 -7.65 2.82 -2.40
CA LEU A 87 -8.01 1.97 -3.54
C LEU A 87 -8.70 2.77 -4.64
N THR A 88 -8.62 2.24 -5.87
CA THR A 88 -9.51 2.67 -6.97
C THR A 88 -10.92 2.15 -6.77
N GLU A 89 -11.91 2.69 -7.50
CA GLU A 89 -13.31 2.24 -7.39
C GLU A 89 -13.49 0.76 -7.75
N GLU A 90 -12.73 0.25 -8.72
CA GLU A 90 -12.75 -1.16 -9.09
C GLU A 90 -12.12 -2.04 -8.00
N GLU A 91 -10.98 -1.62 -7.44
CA GLU A 91 -10.32 -2.32 -6.34
C GLU A 91 -11.17 -2.29 -5.06
N GLU A 92 -11.87 -1.20 -4.78
CA GLU A 92 -12.80 -1.10 -3.65
C GLU A 92 -13.93 -2.13 -3.77
N LYS A 93 -14.53 -2.27 -4.96
CA LYS A 93 -15.58 -3.26 -5.22
C LYS A 93 -15.09 -4.69 -4.96
N GLU A 94 -13.89 -5.03 -5.45
CA GLU A 94 -13.30 -6.35 -5.22
C GLU A 94 -12.88 -6.56 -3.77
N PHE A 95 -12.36 -5.52 -3.10
CA PHE A 95 -12.00 -5.55 -1.70
C PHE A 95 -13.23 -5.79 -0.81
N ASN A 96 -14.36 -5.12 -1.10
CA ASN A 96 -15.61 -5.31 -0.39
C ASN A 96 -16.16 -6.73 -0.56
N LYS A 97 -16.05 -7.34 -1.75
CA LYS A 97 -16.38 -8.76 -1.97
C LYS A 97 -15.48 -9.68 -1.13
N ALA A 98 -14.19 -9.37 -1.06
CA ALA A 98 -13.25 -10.13 -0.24
C ALA A 98 -13.62 -10.03 1.25
N LEU A 99 -13.89 -8.83 1.79
CA LEU A 99 -14.32 -8.64 3.17
C LEU A 99 -15.61 -9.41 3.47
N GLN A 100 -16.62 -9.32 2.61
CA GLN A 100 -17.87 -10.07 2.77
C GLN A 100 -17.62 -11.58 2.82
N TYR A 101 -16.70 -12.11 1.99
CA TYR A 101 -16.32 -13.51 2.04
C TYR A 101 -15.75 -13.90 3.41
N TYR A 102 -14.86 -13.10 3.98
CA TYR A 102 -14.28 -13.37 5.30
C TYR A 102 -15.29 -13.19 6.45
N SER A 103 -16.18 -12.19 6.39
CA SER A 103 -17.33 -12.05 7.31
C SER A 103 -18.23 -13.29 7.28
N PHE A 104 -18.50 -13.84 6.10
CA PHE A 104 -19.30 -15.06 5.98
C PHE A 104 -18.60 -16.27 6.60
N GLN A 105 -17.26 -16.32 6.56
CA GLN A 105 -16.49 -17.35 7.26
C GLN A 105 -16.62 -17.20 8.79
N ALA A 106 -16.68 -15.97 9.31
CA ALA A 106 -16.98 -15.71 10.72
C ALA A 106 -18.35 -16.23 11.13
N TYR A 107 -19.37 -15.98 10.31
CA TYR A 107 -20.70 -16.51 10.54
C TYR A 107 -20.72 -18.05 10.63
N LYS A 108 -19.96 -18.74 9.77
CA LYS A 108 -19.84 -20.21 9.86
C LYS A 108 -19.17 -20.68 11.14
N ILE A 109 -18.16 -19.94 11.62
CA ILE A 109 -17.50 -20.25 12.89
C ILE A 109 -18.51 -20.08 14.04
N VAL A 110 -19.31 -18.99 14.05
CA VAL A 110 -20.40 -18.82 15.04
C VAL A 110 -21.36 -19.99 14.99
N MET A 111 -21.85 -20.34 13.80
CA MET A 111 -22.81 -21.43 13.62
C MET A 111 -22.24 -22.77 14.09
N ASN A 112 -21.00 -23.10 13.73
CA ASN A 112 -20.36 -24.33 14.18
C ASN A 112 -20.18 -24.36 15.71
N ASN A 113 -19.72 -23.25 16.31
CA ASN A 113 -19.53 -23.18 17.76
C ASN A 113 -20.86 -23.28 18.52
N ALA A 114 -21.98 -22.81 17.96
CA ALA A 114 -23.31 -22.93 18.56
C ALA A 114 -23.76 -24.40 18.74
N PHE A 115 -23.22 -25.33 17.94
CA PHE A 115 -23.49 -26.77 18.06
C PHE A 115 -22.44 -27.52 18.88
N THR A 116 -21.42 -26.84 19.41
CA THR A 116 -20.39 -27.47 20.25
C THR A 116 -20.72 -27.32 21.73
N THR A 117 -20.42 -28.34 22.53
CA THR A 117 -20.62 -28.35 23.99
C THR A 117 -19.58 -27.51 24.75
N SER A 118 -18.60 -26.93 24.04
CA SER A 118 -17.44 -26.21 24.60
C SER A 118 -17.71 -24.74 24.95
N GLY A 119 -18.95 -24.26 24.76
CA GLY A 119 -19.32 -22.85 24.99
C GLY A 119 -19.01 -21.95 23.79
N MET A 120 -19.76 -20.84 23.68
CA MET A 120 -19.59 -19.88 22.58
C MET A 120 -18.29 -19.09 22.79
N LYS A 121 -17.40 -19.10 21.79
CA LYS A 121 -16.21 -18.26 21.78
C LYS A 121 -16.58 -16.77 21.82
N PRO A 122 -15.77 -15.91 22.46
CA PRO A 122 -15.93 -14.46 22.38
C PRO A 122 -15.97 -13.98 20.93
N HIS A 123 -16.76 -12.94 20.67
CA HIS A 123 -16.94 -12.38 19.32
C HIS A 123 -15.60 -11.96 18.68
N ASP A 124 -14.73 -11.29 19.43
CA ASP A 124 -13.42 -10.85 18.94
C ASP A 124 -12.50 -12.05 18.60
N GLU A 125 -12.61 -13.16 19.32
CA GLU A 125 -11.85 -14.37 18.98
C GLU A 125 -12.33 -14.96 17.66
N ILE A 126 -13.64 -15.00 17.42
CA ILE A 126 -14.24 -15.47 16.17
C ILE A 126 -13.82 -14.58 15.01
N MET A 127 -13.84 -13.26 15.18
CA MET A 127 -13.40 -12.31 14.16
C MET A 127 -11.91 -12.49 13.87
N ARG A 128 -11.07 -12.50 14.90
CA ARG A 128 -9.63 -12.74 14.74
C ARG A 128 -9.33 -14.05 14.03
N GLU A 129 -10.05 -15.13 14.34
CA GLU A 129 -9.89 -16.43 13.67
C GLU A 129 -10.28 -16.34 12.19
N SER A 130 -11.39 -15.69 11.87
CA SER A 130 -11.92 -15.55 10.51
C SER A 130 -11.02 -14.72 9.60
N TYR A 131 -10.45 -13.66 10.16
CA TYR A 131 -9.59 -12.72 9.47
C TYR A 131 -8.10 -13.06 9.62
N SER A 132 -7.73 -14.08 10.41
CA SER A 132 -6.34 -14.49 10.67
C SER A 132 -5.52 -14.68 9.39
N SER A 133 -6.14 -15.27 8.35
CA SER A 133 -5.48 -15.52 7.09
C SER A 133 -5.15 -14.25 6.30
N ILE A 134 -5.77 -13.12 6.62
CA ILE A 134 -5.56 -11.82 5.98
C ILE A 134 -5.05 -10.73 6.94
N ALA A 135 -4.69 -11.12 8.16
CA ALA A 135 -4.10 -10.24 9.15
C ALA A 135 -2.81 -9.60 8.61
N GLY A 136 -2.69 -8.28 8.74
CA GLY A 136 -1.50 -7.54 8.32
C GLY A 136 -1.31 -7.42 6.81
N LEU A 137 -2.29 -7.86 6.00
CA LEU A 137 -2.24 -7.70 4.56
C LEU A 137 -2.82 -6.35 4.13
N THR A 138 -2.27 -5.83 3.02
CA THR A 138 -2.81 -4.65 2.33
C THR A 138 -4.06 -5.00 1.52
N GLY A 139 -4.86 -4.00 1.14
CA GLY A 139 -6.06 -4.21 0.31
C GLY A 139 -5.80 -5.01 -0.96
N LYS A 140 -4.71 -4.70 -1.69
CA LYS A 140 -4.34 -5.42 -2.93
C LYS A 140 -4.01 -6.89 -2.68
N GLN A 141 -3.28 -7.18 -1.61
CA GLN A 141 -2.96 -8.57 -1.21
C GLN A 141 -4.21 -9.34 -0.77
N ILE A 142 -5.17 -8.67 -0.15
CA ILE A 142 -6.45 -9.28 0.25
C ILE A 142 -7.28 -9.65 -0.99
N ILE A 143 -7.38 -8.74 -1.96
CA ILE A 143 -8.05 -8.99 -3.25
C ILE A 143 -7.40 -10.17 -3.99
N GLU A 144 -6.06 -10.17 -4.09
CA GLU A 144 -5.32 -11.26 -4.74
C GLU A 144 -5.59 -12.61 -4.05
N LYS A 145 -5.53 -12.65 -2.72
CA LYS A 145 -5.81 -13.86 -1.95
C LYS A 145 -7.25 -14.34 -2.13
N TYR A 146 -8.20 -13.43 -2.22
CA TYR A 146 -9.60 -13.74 -2.52
C TYR A 146 -9.75 -14.37 -3.90
N HIS A 147 -9.13 -13.82 -4.94
CA HIS A 147 -9.15 -14.41 -6.29
C HIS A 147 -8.53 -15.81 -6.32
N LEU A 148 -7.41 -16.03 -5.60
CA LEU A 148 -6.82 -17.37 -5.49
C LEU A 148 -7.78 -18.38 -4.83
N VAL A 149 -8.59 -17.95 -3.87
CA VAL A 149 -9.62 -18.80 -3.25
C VAL A 149 -10.74 -19.12 -4.24
N LEU A 150 -11.20 -18.14 -5.02
CA LEU A 150 -12.21 -18.36 -6.06
C LEU A 150 -11.71 -19.34 -7.12
N GLU A 151 -10.47 -19.17 -7.57
CA GLU A 151 -9.88 -20.03 -8.59
C GLU A 151 -9.73 -21.48 -8.10
N LYS A 152 -9.27 -21.68 -6.86
CA LYS A 152 -9.22 -23.01 -6.25
C LYS A 152 -10.61 -23.65 -6.15
N LYS A 153 -11.66 -22.87 -5.87
CA LYS A 153 -13.05 -23.38 -5.85
C LYS A 153 -13.51 -23.76 -7.24
N ARG A 154 -13.22 -22.97 -8.27
CA ARG A 154 -13.55 -23.26 -9.67
C ARG A 154 -12.95 -24.59 -10.11
N ILE A 155 -11.64 -24.76 -9.92
CA ILE A 155 -10.91 -26.00 -10.25
C ILE A 155 -11.49 -27.21 -9.52
N LYS A 156 -11.84 -27.06 -8.23
CA LYS A 156 -12.44 -28.15 -7.44
C LYS A 156 -13.81 -28.57 -7.98
N THR A 157 -14.63 -27.62 -8.41
CA THR A 157 -15.94 -27.89 -9.00
C THR A 157 -15.80 -28.58 -10.35
N GLU A 158 -14.90 -28.11 -11.21
CA GLU A 158 -14.62 -28.74 -12.51
C GLU A 158 -14.13 -30.18 -12.35
N ASN A 159 -13.18 -30.42 -11.44
CA ASN A 159 -12.69 -31.76 -11.16
C ASN A 159 -13.75 -32.69 -10.54
N LYS A 160 -14.73 -32.14 -9.82
CA LYS A 160 -15.86 -32.93 -9.29
C LYS A 160 -16.82 -33.31 -10.40
N ASN A 161 -17.07 -32.41 -11.35
CA ASN A 161 -17.96 -32.65 -12.48
C ASN A 161 -17.37 -33.60 -13.52
N ILE A 162 -16.03 -33.69 -13.64
CA ILE A 162 -15.34 -34.65 -14.52
C ILE A 162 -15.31 -36.08 -13.93
N LYS A 163 -15.52 -36.23 -12.62
CA LYS A 163 -15.52 -37.53 -11.91
C LYS A 163 -16.91 -38.17 -11.77
N ILE A 164 -17.94 -37.56 -12.36
CA ILE A 164 -19.31 -38.09 -12.44
C ILE A 164 -19.54 -38.55 -13.87
#